data_AF-A0A2G3PYJ4-F1
#
_entry.id   AF-A0A2G3PYJ4-F1
#
_cell.length_a   1.000
_cell.length_b   1.000
_cell.length_c   1.000
_cell.angle_alpha   90.00
_cell.angle_beta   90.00
_cell.angle_gamma   90.00
#
_symmetry.space_group_name_H-M   'P 1'
#
loop_
_entity.id
_entity.type
_entity.pdbx_description
1 polymer ?
#
loop_
_entity_poly.entity_id
_entity_poly.type
_entity_poly.pdbx_seq_one_letter_code
_entity_poly.pdbx_strand_id
1 'polypeptide(L)' 'MEAYRREEAFLTAPNADGNVWPKQVCPAYEPRGDTLHGLKQCWFCKYADFHLDKPRCLEVGVCYWPKKITK' A
#
# COMPACT_ATOMS: atom_id res chain seq x y z
N MET A 1 -15.71 -18.56 -9.00
CA MET A 1 -15.70 -17.15 -8.58
C MET A 1 -14.96 -17.08 -7.25
N GLU A 2 -13.64 -17.22 -7.27
CA GLU A 2 -12.79 -17.41 -6.08
C GLU A 2 -11.59 -16.44 -6.13
N ALA A 3 -11.86 -15.15 -6.40
CA ALA A 3 -10.82 -14.11 -6.40
C ALA A 3 -11.10 -12.97 -5.42
N TYR A 4 -12.35 -12.87 -4.92
CA TYR A 4 -12.81 -11.75 -4.10
C TYR A 4 -12.33 -11.81 -2.63
N ARG A 5 -11.87 -12.96 -2.14
CA ARG A 5 -11.45 -13.12 -0.73
C ARG A 5 -10.07 -12.52 -0.41
N ARG A 6 -9.36 -11.95 -1.40
CA ARG A 6 -8.02 -11.33 -1.21
C ARG A 6 -8.04 -9.81 -1.10
N GLU A 7 -9.21 -9.19 -1.09
CA GLU A 7 -9.36 -7.73 -1.05
C GLU A 7 -9.16 -7.11 0.34
N GLU A 8 -9.05 -7.88 1.43
CA GLU A 8 -8.79 -7.35 2.79
C GLU A 8 -7.65 -8.12 3.49
N ALA A 9 -6.55 -8.35 2.76
CA ALA A 9 -5.44 -9.13 3.29
C ALA A 9 -4.43 -8.23 4.02
N PHE A 10 -4.25 -8.51 5.32
CA PHE A 10 -3.02 -8.12 6.02
C PHE A 10 -1.85 -8.85 5.37
N LEU A 11 -0.88 -8.10 4.86
CA LEU A 11 0.36 -8.66 4.37
C LEU A 11 1.22 -9.09 5.56
N THR A 12 1.95 -10.20 5.44
CA THR A 12 2.90 -10.65 6.46
C THR A 12 4.22 -9.87 6.42
N ALA A 13 4.52 -9.23 5.28
CA ALA A 13 5.69 -8.39 5.03
C ALA A 13 5.36 -7.33 3.97
N PRO A 14 6.16 -6.24 3.83
CA PRO A 14 6.00 -5.30 2.74
C PRO A 14 6.18 -5.99 1.38
N ASN A 15 5.30 -5.71 0.43
CA ASN A 15 5.37 -6.30 -0.90
C ASN A 15 6.31 -5.49 -1.82
N ALA A 16 7.57 -5.31 -1.42
CA ALA A 16 8.53 -4.46 -2.12
C ALA A 16 8.66 -4.81 -3.62
N ASP A 17 8.62 -3.78 -4.47
CA ASP A 17 8.54 -3.83 -5.95
C ASP A 17 7.31 -4.59 -6.50
N GLY A 18 6.39 -5.00 -5.63
CA GLY A 18 5.20 -5.76 -5.96
C GLY A 18 3.93 -4.91 -5.92
N ASN A 19 2.87 -5.48 -6.49
CA ASN A 19 1.55 -4.89 -6.53
C ASN A 19 0.89 -4.89 -5.15
N VAL A 20 0.32 -3.76 -4.75
CA VAL A 20 -0.48 -3.61 -3.54
C VAL A 20 -1.88 -3.11 -3.88
N TRP A 21 -2.88 -3.66 -3.19
CA TRP A 21 -4.27 -3.30 -3.40
C TRP A 21 -4.70 -2.22 -2.40
N PRO A 22 -5.68 -1.37 -2.73
CA PRO A 22 -6.08 -0.23 -1.90
C PRO A 22 -6.39 -0.61 -0.45
N LYS A 23 -7.12 -1.72 -0.26
CA LYS A 23 -7.58 -2.25 1.02
C LYS A 23 -6.57 -3.16 1.74
N GLN A 24 -5.43 -3.49 1.12
CA GLN A 24 -4.40 -4.26 1.81
C GLN A 24 -3.75 -3.43 2.92
N VAL A 25 -3.20 -4.11 3.92
CA VAL A 25 -2.50 -3.45 5.03
C VAL A 25 -1.14 -4.13 5.18
N CYS A 26 -0.05 -3.39 5.00
CA CYS A 26 1.29 -3.91 5.23
C CYS A 26 1.75 -3.65 6.68
N PRO A 27 2.62 -4.50 7.24
CA PRO A 27 3.11 -4.33 8.61
C PRO A 27 4.07 -3.15 8.74
N ALA A 28 4.63 -2.68 7.62
CA ALA A 28 5.48 -1.51 7.55
C ALA A 28 4.73 -0.26 7.06
N TYR A 29 3.43 -0.21 7.35
CA TYR A 29 2.58 0.93 7.03
C TYR A 29 3.15 2.19 7.67
N GLU A 30 3.35 3.21 6.85
CA GLU A 30 3.68 4.54 7.32
C GLU A 30 2.79 5.56 6.60
N PRO A 31 1.98 6.34 7.33
CA PRO A 31 1.04 7.27 6.73
C PRO A 31 1.78 8.34 5.91
N ARG A 32 1.13 8.86 4.87
CA ARG A 32 1.55 10.13 4.25
C ARG A 32 1.29 11.27 5.23
N GLY A 33 1.97 12.40 5.05
CA GLY A 33 1.91 13.53 6.00
C GLY A 33 0.52 14.11 6.25
N ASP A 34 -0.42 13.92 5.31
CA ASP A 34 -1.81 14.38 5.34
C ASP A 34 -2.83 13.28 5.67
N THR A 35 -2.37 12.05 5.94
CA THR A 35 -3.28 10.94 6.19
C THR A 35 -3.95 11.07 7.56
N LEU A 36 -5.28 11.00 7.58
CA LEU A 36 -6.06 11.02 8.81
C LEU A 36 -5.68 9.86 9.75
N HIS A 37 -5.61 10.15 11.04
CA HIS A 37 -5.38 9.13 12.07
C HIS A 37 -6.44 8.03 12.00
N GLY A 38 -6.01 6.77 12.12
CA GLY A 38 -6.89 5.59 12.10
C GLY A 38 -7.04 4.93 10.72
N LEU A 39 -6.66 5.61 9.63
CA LEU A 39 -6.56 4.97 8.33
C LEU A 39 -5.26 4.15 8.27
N LYS A 40 -5.37 2.84 8.19
CA LYS A 40 -4.24 1.90 8.07
C LYS A 40 -4.43 1.00 6.85
N GLN A 41 -4.35 1.58 5.66
CA GLN A 41 -4.43 0.87 4.40
C GLN A 41 -3.25 1.26 3.50
N CYS A 42 -2.76 0.34 2.68
CA CYS A 42 -1.65 0.56 1.75
C CYS A 42 -1.90 1.74 0.82
N TRP A 43 -3.16 2.03 0.47
CA TRP A 43 -3.53 3.25 -0.26
C TRP A 43 -2.94 4.54 0.34
N PHE A 44 -3.00 4.64 1.68
CA PHE A 44 -2.51 5.80 2.44
C PHE A 44 -1.05 5.67 2.88
N CYS A 45 -0.37 4.59 2.51
CA CYS A 45 1.03 4.38 2.86
C CYS A 45 1.93 5.25 1.97
N LYS A 46 2.90 5.96 2.55
CA LYS A 46 3.86 6.78 1.79
C LYS A 46 4.71 5.98 0.79
N TYR A 47 4.87 4.68 1.03
CA TYR A 47 5.64 3.77 0.17
C TYR A 47 4.83 3.16 -0.97
N ALA A 48 3.49 3.25 -0.92
CA ALA A 48 2.68 2.75 -2.03
C ALA A 48 2.46 3.87 -3.04
N ASP A 49 2.51 3.54 -4.32
CA ASP A 49 2.21 4.47 -5.40
C ASP A 49 0.98 4.00 -6.17
N PHE A 50 -0.09 4.78 -6.07
CA PHE A 50 -1.34 4.60 -6.81
C PHE A 50 -1.53 5.71 -7.86
N HIS A 51 -0.47 6.46 -8.19
CA HIS A 51 -0.53 7.63 -9.06
C HIS A 51 -1.53 8.70 -8.56
N LEU A 52 -1.60 8.89 -7.23
CA LEU A 52 -2.54 9.85 -6.61
C LEU A 52 -2.24 11.31 -7.01
N ASP A 53 -1.01 11.59 -7.43
CA ASP A 53 -0.54 12.88 -7.92
C ASP A 53 -0.73 13.05 -9.45
N LYS A 54 -1.22 12.02 -10.14
CA LYS A 54 -1.44 12.04 -11.60
C LYS A 54 -2.92 12.25 -11.91
N PRO A 55 -3.27 12.70 -13.14
CA PRO A 55 -4.66 12.83 -13.56
C PRO A 55 -5.46 11.52 -13.53
N ARG A 56 -4.79 10.37 -13.50
CA ARG A 56 -5.39 9.04 -13.43
C ARG A 56 -4.74 8.21 -12.35
N CYS A 57 -5.50 7.91 -11.31
CA CYS A 57 -5.12 6.96 -10.27
C CYS A 57 -5.17 5.51 -10.79
N LEU A 58 -4.37 4.64 -10.18
CA LEU A 58 -4.38 3.21 -10.43
C LEU A 58 -5.34 2.48 -9.47
N GLU A 59 -5.95 1.39 -9.95
CA GLU A 59 -6.72 0.47 -9.09
C GLU A 59 -5.81 -0.39 -8.21
N VAL A 60 -4.56 -0.61 -8.66
CA VAL A 60 -3.53 -1.39 -7.99
C VAL A 60 -2.25 -0.55 -7.99
N GLY A 61 -1.64 -0.39 -6.83
CA GLY A 61 -0.43 0.40 -6.65
C GLY A 61 0.82 -0.45 -6.64
N VAL A 62 1.98 0.20 -6.68
CA VAL A 62 3.30 -0.44 -6.53
C VAL A 62 3.88 -0.07 -5.18
N CYS A 63 4.41 -1.06 -4.44
CA CYS A 63 5.05 -0.79 -3.16
C CYS A 63 6.55 -0.56 -3.33
N TYR A 64 6.98 0.68 -3.16
CA TYR A 64 8.39 1.11 -3.15
C TYR A 64 9.03 1.01 -1.76
N TRP A 65 8.62 0.02 -0.96
CA TRP A 65 9.29 -0.23 0.31
C TRP A 65 10.78 -0.57 0.06
N PRO A 66 11.73 0.08 0.73
CA PRO A 66 13.16 -0.09 0.42
C PRO A 66 13.65 -1.51 0.76
N LYS A 67 14.46 -2.10 -0.14
CA LYS A 67 15.09 -3.43 0.07
C LYS A 67 16.09 -3.46 1.22
N LYS A 68 16.65 -2.30 1.57
CA LYS A 68 17.58 -2.12 2.69
C LYS A 68 17.05 -0.97 3.53
N ILE A 69 16.58 -1.30 4.74
CA ILE A 69 16.36 -0.30 5.78
C ILE A 69 17.70 -0.18 6.49
N THR A 70 18.53 0.76 6.08
CA THR A 70 19.60 1.22 6.98
C THR A 70 18.90 1.94 8.12
N LYS A 71 18.84 1.27 9.29
CA LYS A 71 18.45 1.88 10.56
C LYS A 71 19.41 3.00 10.94
#